data_AF-A0A6L7MX64-F1
#
_entry.id   AF-A0A6L7MX64-F1
#
_cell.length_a   1.000
_cell.length_b   1.000
_cell.length_c   1.000
_cell.angle_alpha   90.00
_cell.angle_beta   90.00
_cell.angle_gamma   90.00
#
_symmetry.space_group_name_H-M   'P 1'
#
loop_
_entity.id
_entity.type
_entity.pdbx_description
1 polymer ?
#
loop_
_entity_poly.entity_id
_entity_poly.type
_entity_poly.pdbx_seq_one_letter_code
_entity_poly.pdbx_strand_id
1 'polypeptide(L)'
;MCIGAYAACAAFARDAVDLGLRVPIANLSFVGSENLLKLLAGVREDSSRYTDLLVNSQVVPSYEDTTIPAVREYRELMLRHDPSPPPQLVTESYTAFAQSFVSLEGFLNAKLMVEVLRRLGPEPSREALEAAMFTVQDFDLGIGESVSFSPQRRQGLQRVYYTVVRDNRFVTLTDWHARFAKA
;
A
#
# COMPACT_ATOMS: atom_id res chain seq x y z
N MET A 1 -3.14 -17.80 -4.97
CA MET A 1 -2.46 -16.61 -4.40
C MET A 1 -1.16 -16.41 -5.15
N CYS A 2 -0.86 -15.19 -5.57
CA CYS A 2 0.34 -14.80 -6.28
C CYS A 2 1.27 -14.04 -5.32
N ILE A 3 2.54 -14.44 -5.28
CA ILE A 3 3.59 -13.81 -4.48
C ILE A 3 4.69 -13.41 -5.45
N GLY A 4 4.80 -12.12 -5.73
CA GLY A 4 5.75 -11.58 -6.70
C GLY A 4 5.55 -10.09 -6.94
N ALA A 5 6.40 -9.51 -7.79
CA ALA A 5 6.27 -8.14 -8.23
C ALA A 5 5.19 -7.98 -9.33
N TYR A 6 4.67 -6.77 -9.47
CA TYR A 6 3.54 -6.43 -10.35
C TYR A 6 3.64 -7.01 -11.77
N ALA A 7 4.81 -7.00 -12.39
CA ALA A 7 4.96 -7.46 -13.78
C ALA A 7 4.67 -8.96 -13.93
N ALA A 8 5.25 -9.78 -13.04
CA ALA A 8 5.04 -11.24 -13.05
C ALA A 8 3.61 -11.59 -12.66
N CYS A 9 3.06 -10.92 -11.64
CA CYS A 9 1.67 -11.13 -11.21
C CYS A 9 0.66 -10.68 -12.27
N ALA A 10 0.92 -9.59 -13.00
CA ALA A 10 0.10 -9.13 -14.11
C ALA A 10 0.09 -10.14 -15.26
N ALA A 11 1.27 -10.64 -15.66
CA ALA A 11 1.38 -11.65 -16.70
C ALA A 11 0.63 -12.93 -16.31
N PHE A 12 0.83 -13.42 -15.09
CA PHE A 12 0.10 -14.57 -14.58
C PHE A 12 -1.42 -14.35 -14.60
N ALA A 13 -1.90 -13.21 -14.08
CA ALA A 13 -3.33 -12.94 -14.01
C ALA A 13 -3.97 -12.87 -15.40
N ARG A 14 -3.32 -12.18 -16.33
CA ARG A 14 -3.74 -12.13 -17.74
C ARG A 14 -3.82 -13.53 -18.34
N ASP A 15 -2.74 -14.29 -18.28
CA ASP A 15 -2.63 -15.60 -18.94
C ASP A 15 -3.59 -16.62 -18.32
N ALA A 16 -3.74 -16.62 -16.99
CA ALA A 16 -4.70 -17.47 -16.30
C ALA A 16 -6.14 -17.19 -16.73
N VAL A 17 -6.52 -15.91 -16.79
CA VAL A 17 -7.86 -15.49 -17.25
C VAL A 17 -8.06 -15.77 -18.74
N ASP A 18 -7.02 -15.66 -19.58
CA ASP A 18 -7.05 -16.03 -21.00
C ASP A 18 -7.20 -17.54 -21.21
N LEU A 19 -6.65 -18.36 -20.30
CA LEU A 19 -6.84 -19.81 -20.27
C LEU A 19 -8.18 -20.23 -19.64
N GLY A 20 -9.06 -19.29 -19.30
CA GLY A 20 -10.40 -19.55 -18.79
C GLY A 20 -10.49 -19.75 -17.28
N LEU A 21 -9.45 -19.42 -16.51
CA LEU A 21 -9.51 -19.44 -15.06
C LEU A 21 -10.44 -18.33 -14.55
N ARG A 22 -11.55 -18.70 -13.92
CA ARG A 22 -12.54 -17.79 -13.33
C ARG A 22 -12.63 -17.98 -11.82
N VAL A 23 -11.52 -17.73 -11.12
CA VAL A 23 -11.49 -17.74 -9.63
C VAL A 23 -10.78 -16.49 -9.11
N PRO A 24 -11.01 -16.10 -7.85
CA PRO A 24 -10.28 -14.99 -7.24
C PRO A 24 -8.76 -15.17 -7.32
N ILE A 25 -8.07 -14.15 -7.85
CA ILE A 25 -6.62 -14.07 -7.90
C ILE A 25 -6.17 -13.09 -6.81
N ALA A 26 -5.62 -13.63 -5.73
CA ALA A 26 -5.18 -12.86 -4.58
C ALA A 26 -3.68 -12.48 -4.66
N ASN A 27 -3.34 -11.22 -4.40
CA ASN A 27 -1.98 -10.71 -4.26
C ASN A 27 -1.71 -10.15 -2.87
N LEU A 28 -0.43 -10.12 -2.49
CA LEU A 28 0.05 -9.42 -1.29
C LEU A 28 0.28 -7.93 -1.57
N SER A 29 0.29 -7.10 -0.52
CA SER A 29 0.56 -5.66 -0.61
C SER A 29 1.85 -5.31 -1.36
N PHE A 30 2.88 -6.14 -1.21
CA PHE A 30 4.18 -6.00 -1.86
C PHE A 30 4.11 -5.98 -3.40
N VAL A 31 3.04 -6.51 -4.00
CA VAL A 31 2.93 -6.63 -5.47
C VAL A 31 3.11 -5.30 -6.19
N GLY A 32 2.79 -4.16 -5.56
CA GLY A 32 2.74 -2.86 -6.22
C GLY A 32 1.42 -2.71 -6.97
N SER A 33 0.34 -2.57 -6.19
CA SER A 33 -1.05 -2.64 -6.66
C SER A 33 -1.33 -1.72 -7.85
N GLU A 34 -0.90 -0.46 -7.80
CA GLU A 34 -1.14 0.52 -8.86
C GLU A 34 -0.41 0.17 -10.16
N ASN A 35 0.82 -0.33 -10.08
CA ASN A 35 1.56 -0.81 -11.25
C ASN A 35 0.92 -2.06 -11.85
N LEU A 36 0.46 -2.99 -10.99
CA LEU A 36 -0.27 -4.19 -11.42
C LEU A 36 -1.53 -3.80 -12.20
N LEU A 37 -2.34 -2.90 -11.64
CA LEU A 37 -3.56 -2.42 -12.28
C LEU A 37 -3.26 -1.66 -13.57
N LYS A 38 -2.25 -0.79 -13.60
CA LYS A 38 -1.82 -0.09 -14.82
C LYS A 38 -1.47 -1.05 -15.95
N LEU A 39 -0.76 -2.15 -15.65
CA LEU A 39 -0.43 -3.16 -16.64
C LEU A 39 -1.67 -3.91 -17.13
N LEU A 40 -2.57 -4.33 -16.23
CA LEU A 40 -3.76 -5.10 -16.58
C LEU A 40 -4.81 -4.27 -17.32
N ALA A 41 -5.02 -3.03 -16.93
CA ALA A 41 -5.99 -2.13 -17.53
C ALA A 41 -5.60 -1.67 -18.94
N GLY A 42 -4.30 -1.64 -19.25
CA GLY A 42 -3.75 -1.15 -20.52
C GLY A 42 -3.58 -2.19 -21.63
N VAL A 43 -3.96 -3.46 -21.42
CA VAL A 43 -3.62 -4.54 -22.37
C VAL A 43 -4.51 -4.55 -23.61
N ARG A 44 -5.84 -4.42 -23.44
CA ARG A 44 -6.87 -4.59 -24.49
C ARG A 44 -8.14 -3.81 -24.16
N GLU A 45 -9.05 -3.71 -25.12
CA GLU A 45 -10.36 -3.04 -24.97
C GLU A 45 -11.25 -3.66 -23.88
N ASP A 46 -11.17 -4.99 -23.69
CA ASP A 46 -11.84 -5.74 -22.60
C ASP A 46 -10.87 -6.07 -21.47
N SER A 47 -10.19 -5.08 -20.91
CA SER A 47 -9.21 -5.29 -19.82
C SER A 47 -9.85 -5.51 -18.45
N SER A 48 -11.14 -5.16 -18.28
CA SER A 48 -11.87 -5.33 -17.02
C SER A 48 -11.87 -6.77 -16.53
N ARG A 49 -11.98 -7.75 -17.44
CA ARG A 49 -11.95 -9.19 -17.11
C ARG A 49 -10.71 -9.63 -16.33
N TYR A 50 -9.57 -8.96 -16.53
CA TYR A 50 -8.33 -9.27 -15.84
C TYR A 50 -8.30 -8.76 -14.39
N THR A 51 -9.19 -7.83 -14.06
CA THR A 51 -9.30 -7.18 -12.76
C THR A 51 -10.54 -7.58 -11.97
N ASP A 52 -11.55 -8.17 -12.64
CA ASP A 52 -12.85 -8.54 -12.07
C ASP A 52 -12.77 -9.51 -10.90
N LEU A 53 -11.75 -10.35 -10.83
CA LEU A 53 -11.55 -11.30 -9.74
C LEU A 53 -10.26 -11.03 -8.96
N LEU A 54 -9.67 -9.86 -9.16
CA LEU A 54 -8.45 -9.46 -8.48
C LEU A 54 -8.75 -9.02 -7.03
N VAL A 55 -7.99 -9.56 -6.09
CA VAL A 55 -8.02 -9.16 -4.68
C VAL A 55 -6.60 -8.87 -4.22
N ASN A 56 -6.39 -7.73 -3.58
CA ASN A 56 -5.09 -7.39 -3.02
C ASN A 56 -5.23 -7.15 -1.52
N SER A 57 -4.35 -7.75 -0.73
CA SER A 57 -4.16 -7.28 0.65
C SER A 57 -3.34 -5.98 0.67
N GLN A 58 -3.58 -5.14 1.67
CA GLN A 58 -2.86 -3.92 1.95
C GLN A 58 -2.52 -3.88 3.44
N VAL A 59 -1.41 -3.24 3.78
CA VAL A 59 -0.95 -3.04 5.17
C VAL A 59 -1.25 -1.63 5.69
N VAL A 60 -1.88 -0.81 4.85
CA VAL A 60 -2.36 0.55 5.15
C VAL A 60 -3.81 0.67 4.67
N PRO A 61 -4.60 1.59 5.22
CA PRO A 61 -5.96 1.83 4.73
C PRO A 61 -5.96 2.35 3.29
N SER A 62 -7.15 2.48 2.70
CA SER A 62 -7.28 3.13 1.39
C SER A 62 -6.77 4.56 1.44
N TYR A 63 -5.86 4.90 0.53
CA TYR A 63 -5.38 6.28 0.33
C TYR A 63 -6.46 7.22 -0.26
N GLU A 64 -7.65 6.69 -0.55
CA GLU A 64 -8.82 7.46 -0.97
C GLU A 64 -9.78 7.77 0.18
N ASP A 65 -9.64 7.10 1.32
CA ASP A 65 -10.53 7.28 2.46
C ASP A 65 -10.15 8.52 3.28
N THR A 66 -10.64 9.69 2.84
CA THR A 66 -10.41 10.99 3.49
C THR A 66 -11.13 11.18 4.84
N THR A 67 -11.91 10.20 5.27
CA THR A 67 -12.46 10.17 6.63
C THR A 67 -11.36 9.87 7.66
N ILE A 68 -10.28 9.22 7.23
CA ILE A 68 -9.11 8.91 8.04
C ILE A 68 -8.17 10.14 8.09
N PRO A 69 -7.84 10.68 9.28
CA PRO A 69 -7.03 11.89 9.41
C PRO A 69 -5.67 11.82 8.70
N ALA A 70 -4.92 10.73 8.88
CA ALA A 70 -3.61 10.57 8.26
C ALA A 70 -3.68 10.49 6.72
N VAL A 71 -4.76 9.91 6.18
CA VAL A 71 -4.97 9.86 4.73
C VAL A 71 -5.25 11.26 4.19
N ARG A 72 -6.05 12.07 4.90
CA ARG A 72 -6.29 13.47 4.51
C ARG A 72 -4.99 14.28 4.49
N GLU A 73 -4.20 14.19 5.56
CA GLU A 73 -2.91 14.86 5.68
C GLU A 73 -1.92 14.42 4.58
N TYR A 74 -1.82 13.11 4.34
CA TYR A 74 -1.02 12.55 3.25
C TYR A 74 -1.40 13.15 1.90
N ARG A 75 -2.70 13.17 1.57
CA ARG A 75 -3.19 13.70 0.29
C ARG A 75 -2.91 15.19 0.14
N GLU A 76 -3.09 15.96 1.20
CA GLU A 76 -2.79 17.40 1.23
C GLU A 76 -1.30 17.66 0.97
N LEU A 77 -0.41 16.92 1.64
CA LEU A 77 1.03 17.10 1.51
C LEU A 77 1.56 16.62 0.16
N MET A 78 1.06 15.49 -0.36
CA MET A 78 1.40 15.03 -1.72
C MET A 78 1.00 16.07 -2.77
N LEU A 79 -0.19 16.68 -2.64
CA LEU A 79 -0.64 17.72 -3.55
C LEU A 79 0.18 19.02 -3.41
N ARG A 80 0.49 19.42 -2.18
CA ARG A 80 1.24 20.66 -1.91
C ARG A 80 2.68 20.59 -2.38
N HIS A 81 3.34 19.45 -2.18
CA HIS A 81 4.77 19.32 -2.39
C HIS A 81 5.16 18.61 -3.69
N ASP A 82 4.22 17.89 -4.32
CA ASP A 82 4.42 17.14 -5.57
C ASP A 82 5.79 16.44 -5.63
N PRO A 83 6.07 15.55 -4.66
CA PRO A 83 7.42 15.06 -4.45
C PRO A 83 7.89 14.23 -5.65
N SER A 84 9.00 14.65 -6.24
CA SER A 84 9.68 13.92 -7.31
C SER A 84 10.97 13.27 -6.78
N PRO A 85 11.32 12.06 -7.24
CA PRO A 85 12.61 11.47 -6.92
C PRO A 85 13.76 12.38 -7.37
N PRO A 86 14.87 12.46 -6.61
CA PRO A 86 16.04 13.22 -7.03
C PRO A 86 16.51 12.75 -8.41
N PRO A 87 16.72 13.65 -9.40
CA PRO A 87 16.99 13.25 -10.79
C PRO A 87 18.17 12.30 -10.95
N GLN A 88 19.21 12.47 -10.12
CA GLN A 88 20.40 11.62 -10.10
C GLN A 88 20.16 10.18 -9.65
N LEU A 89 19.03 9.88 -9.01
CA LEU A 89 18.64 8.54 -8.60
C LEU A 89 17.69 7.87 -9.60
N VAL A 90 17.24 8.59 -10.63
CA VAL A 90 16.31 8.08 -11.65
C VAL A 90 17.13 7.44 -12.77
N THR A 91 17.32 6.13 -12.70
CA THR A 91 18.07 5.35 -13.71
C THR A 91 17.20 4.93 -14.90
N GLU A 92 15.89 4.93 -14.73
CA GLU A 92 14.90 4.54 -15.74
C GLU A 92 13.75 5.54 -15.75
N SER A 93 13.02 5.63 -16.87
CA SER A 93 11.83 6.47 -16.94
C SER A 93 10.79 6.00 -15.93
N TYR A 94 10.62 6.76 -14.85
CA TYR A 94 9.68 6.48 -13.77
C TYR A 94 8.61 7.55 -13.72
N THR A 95 7.36 7.15 -13.92
CA THR A 95 6.20 8.02 -13.67
C THR A 95 5.60 7.62 -12.33
N ALA A 96 5.81 8.46 -11.32
CA ALA A 96 5.20 8.28 -10.02
C ALA A 96 3.66 8.35 -10.14
N PHE A 97 2.96 7.53 -9.35
CA PHE A 97 1.55 7.78 -9.11
C PHE A 97 1.43 8.98 -8.18
N ALA A 98 0.48 9.87 -8.45
CA ALA A 98 0.19 11.00 -7.55
C ALA A 98 -0.09 10.50 -6.12
N GLN A 99 -0.84 9.40 -6.01
CA GLN A 99 -1.16 8.72 -4.76
C GLN A 99 -1.21 7.21 -4.98
N SER A 100 -0.78 6.43 -3.98
CA SER A 100 -0.75 4.96 -4.03
C SER A 100 -0.67 4.37 -2.63
N PHE A 101 -0.96 3.07 -2.49
CA PHE A 101 -0.71 2.36 -1.23
C PHE A 101 0.74 2.45 -0.79
N VAL A 102 1.68 2.29 -1.74
CA VAL A 102 3.13 2.36 -1.47
C VAL A 102 3.55 3.73 -0.94
N SER A 103 3.04 4.82 -1.53
CA SER A 103 3.40 6.17 -1.09
C SER A 103 2.72 6.56 0.22
N LEU A 104 1.50 6.10 0.50
CA LEU A 104 0.88 6.23 1.83
C LEU A 104 1.67 5.47 2.90
N GLU A 105 2.10 4.24 2.63
CA GLU A 105 2.95 3.48 3.54
C GLU A 105 4.28 4.21 3.81
N GLY A 106 4.93 4.73 2.76
CA GLY A 106 6.13 5.56 2.90
C GLY A 106 5.90 6.80 3.76
N PHE A 107 4.76 7.48 3.58
CA PHE A 107 4.38 8.64 4.40
C PHE A 107 4.20 8.28 5.88
N LEU A 108 3.47 7.20 6.18
CA LEU A 108 3.26 6.73 7.56
C LEU A 108 4.58 6.30 8.22
N ASN A 109 5.46 5.62 7.47
CA ASN A 109 6.80 5.28 7.93
C ASN A 109 7.64 6.53 8.23
N ALA A 110 7.55 7.57 7.39
CA ALA A 110 8.24 8.84 7.63
C ALA A 110 7.70 9.53 8.90
N LYS A 111 6.38 9.55 9.12
CA LYS A 111 5.78 10.09 10.35
C LYS A 111 6.27 9.36 11.60
N LEU A 112 6.32 8.02 11.55
CA LEU A 112 6.85 7.22 12.64
C LEU A 112 8.35 7.51 12.87
N MET A 113 9.15 7.62 11.81
CA MET A 113 10.57 7.94 11.93
C MET A 113 10.80 9.31 12.58
N VAL A 114 10.01 10.32 12.22
CA VAL A 114 10.08 11.65 12.85
C VAL A 114 9.81 11.55 14.35
N GLU A 115 8.85 10.73 14.77
CA GLU A 115 8.57 10.51 16.20
C GLU A 115 9.74 9.82 16.94
N VAL A 116 10.36 8.85 16.29
CA VAL A 116 11.52 8.14 16.83
C VAL A 116 12.73 9.07 16.96
N LEU A 117 12.96 9.95 15.98
CA LEU A 117 13.99 10.98 16.04
C LEU A 117 13.73 11.96 17.20
N ARG A 118 12.47 12.32 17.47
CA ARG A 118 12.13 13.13 18.67
C ARG A 118 12.50 12.42 19.97
N ARG A 119 12.34 11.09 20.03
CA ARG A 119 12.70 10.26 21.21
C ARG A 119 14.20 10.11 21.40
N LEU A 120 14.95 10.09 20.31
CA LEU A 120 16.42 10.11 20.34
C LEU A 120 16.98 11.43 20.87
N GLY A 121 16.23 12.53 20.76
CA GLY A 121 16.64 13.83 21.24
C GLY A 121 17.66 14.51 20.30
N PRO A 122 18.42 15.51 20.80
CA PRO A 122 19.24 16.39 19.97
C PRO A 122 20.50 15.74 19.39
N GLU A 123 20.98 14.63 19.96
CA GLU A 123 22.19 13.91 19.51
C GLU A 123 21.84 12.46 19.13
N PRO A 124 21.14 12.24 18.00
CA PRO A 124 20.72 10.90 17.61
C PRO A 124 21.93 10.04 17.21
N SER A 125 21.96 8.81 17.72
CA SER A 125 22.94 7.79 17.33
C SER A 125 22.26 6.52 16.83
N ARG A 126 22.97 5.73 16.02
CA ARG A 126 22.44 4.46 15.50
C ARG A 126 22.24 3.45 16.62
N GLU A 127 23.13 3.47 17.62
CA GLU A 127 23.14 2.57 18.76
C GLU A 127 21.92 2.80 19.66
N ALA A 128 21.44 4.04 19.76
CA ALA A 128 20.26 4.40 20.55
C ALA A 128 18.93 4.14 19.81
N LEU A 129 18.95 3.91 18.49
CA LEU A 129 17.74 3.81 17.66
C LEU A 129 16.79 2.71 18.12
N GLU A 130 17.30 1.51 18.42
CA GLU A 130 16.48 0.38 18.83
C GLU A 130 15.79 0.65 20.18
N ALA A 131 16.54 1.20 21.14
CA ALA A 131 15.99 1.59 22.43
C ALA A 131 14.90 2.67 22.26
N ALA A 132 15.13 3.68 21.42
CA ALA A 132 14.14 4.72 21.13
C ALA A 132 12.89 4.14 20.46
N MET A 133 13.03 3.22 19.49
CA MET A 133 11.90 2.51 18.88
C MET A 133 11.04 1.81 19.93
N PHE A 134 11.63 1.13 20.91
CA PHE A 134 10.88 0.43 21.97
C PHE A 134 10.17 1.36 22.96
N THR A 135 10.49 2.65 22.97
CA THR A 135 9.71 3.66 23.72
C THR A 135 8.47 4.14 22.97
N VAL A 136 8.28 3.77 21.70
CA VAL A 136 7.04 4.01 20.98
C VAL A 136 5.97 3.04 21.50
N GLN A 137 5.11 3.54 22.36
CA GLN A 137 3.93 2.85 22.90
C GLN A 137 2.68 3.66 22.57
N ASP A 138 1.64 2.96 22.11
CA ASP A 138 0.30 3.48 21.83
C ASP A 138 0.31 4.77 20.99
N PHE A 139 1.28 4.89 20.08
CA PHE A 139 1.47 6.08 19.27
C PHE A 139 0.42 6.14 18.16
N ASP A 140 -0.33 7.23 18.10
CA ASP A 140 -1.35 7.44 17.08
C ASP A 140 -0.74 7.98 15.78
N LEU A 141 -0.74 7.15 14.73
CA LEU A 141 -0.36 7.56 13.39
C LEU A 141 -1.46 8.34 12.65
N GLY A 142 -2.67 8.41 13.21
CA GLY A 142 -3.85 9.00 12.61
C GLY A 142 -4.62 8.05 11.67
N ILE A 143 -4.39 6.74 11.79
CA ILE A 143 -5.03 5.69 10.98
C ILE A 143 -6.10 4.88 11.73
N GLY A 144 -6.38 5.24 13.00
CA GLY A 144 -7.36 4.54 13.84
C GLY A 144 -6.84 3.23 14.46
N GLU A 145 -5.53 3.00 14.45
CA GLU A 145 -4.85 1.94 15.18
C GLU A 145 -3.54 2.51 15.76
N SER A 146 -3.28 2.24 17.04
CA SER A 146 -2.07 2.70 17.70
C SER A 146 -0.87 1.80 17.39
N VAL A 147 0.31 2.41 17.29
CA VAL A 147 1.58 1.75 17.03
C VAL A 147 2.34 1.54 18.33
N SER A 148 2.73 0.29 18.59
CA SER A 148 3.54 -0.08 19.76
C SER A 148 4.64 -1.06 19.38
N PHE A 149 5.86 -0.83 19.86
CA PHE A 149 7.01 -1.71 19.67
C PHE A 149 7.58 -2.16 21.01
N SER A 150 8.15 -3.36 21.07
CA SER A 150 8.88 -3.85 22.24
C SER A 150 9.94 -4.86 21.80
N PRO A 151 10.88 -5.26 22.68
CA PRO A 151 11.85 -6.30 22.34
C PRO A 151 11.20 -7.61 21.84
N GLN A 152 9.99 -7.91 22.32
CA GLN A 152 9.19 -9.09 21.94
C GLN A 152 8.19 -8.81 20.81
N ARG A 153 7.93 -7.55 20.46
CA ARG A 153 6.99 -7.13 19.40
C ARG A 153 7.64 -6.08 18.49
N ARG A 154 8.22 -6.54 17.38
CA ARG A 154 8.83 -5.68 16.35
C ARG A 154 7.88 -5.34 15.19
N GLN A 155 6.60 -5.68 15.32
CA GLN A 155 5.55 -5.34 14.36
C GLN A 155 4.51 -4.43 15.03
N GLY A 156 4.54 -3.15 14.63
CA GLY A 156 3.73 -2.10 15.25
C GLY A 156 2.23 -2.24 15.01
N LEU A 157 1.85 -2.59 13.78
CA LEU A 157 0.45 -2.72 13.32
C LEU A 157 0.13 -4.17 12.95
N GLN A 158 -1.11 -4.60 13.13
CA GLN A 158 -1.54 -5.97 12.81
C GLN A 158 -2.65 -6.01 11.76
N ARG A 159 -3.30 -4.89 11.51
CA ARG A 159 -4.44 -4.84 10.60
C ARG A 159 -4.03 -5.04 9.15
N VAL A 160 -4.77 -5.92 8.48
CA VAL A 160 -4.71 -6.13 7.04
C VAL A 160 -6.01 -5.62 6.44
N TYR A 161 -5.90 -4.89 5.33
CA TYR A 161 -7.03 -4.41 4.55
C TYR A 161 -7.10 -5.23 3.27
N TYR A 162 -8.30 -5.50 2.77
CA TYR A 162 -8.49 -6.16 1.48
C TYR A 162 -9.09 -5.17 0.50
N THR A 163 -8.65 -5.26 -0.75
CA THR A 163 -9.03 -4.31 -1.80
C THR A 163 -9.34 -5.05 -3.09
N VAL A 164 -10.28 -4.49 -3.85
CA VAL A 164 -10.69 -4.98 -5.17
C VAL A 164 -10.71 -3.82 -6.15
N VAL A 165 -10.70 -4.11 -7.44
CA VAL A 165 -10.79 -3.09 -8.47
C VAL A 165 -12.25 -2.70 -8.72
N ARG A 166 -12.53 -1.39 -8.77
CA ARG A 166 -13.76 -0.77 -9.30
C ARG A 166 -13.38 0.54 -9.99
N ASP A 167 -13.99 0.84 -11.13
CA ASP A 167 -13.73 2.08 -11.89
C ASP A 167 -12.24 2.35 -12.11
N ASN A 168 -11.48 1.28 -12.43
CA ASN A 168 -10.03 1.32 -12.65
C ASN A 168 -9.20 1.86 -11.47
N ARG A 169 -9.66 1.65 -10.24
CA ARG A 169 -8.92 1.93 -8.99
C ARG A 169 -9.18 0.85 -7.95
N PHE A 170 -8.31 0.76 -6.95
CA PHE A 170 -8.54 -0.12 -5.80
C PHE A 170 -9.46 0.55 -4.78
N VAL A 171 -10.48 -0.19 -4.35
CA VAL A 171 -11.39 0.20 -3.28
C VAL A 171 -11.41 -0.88 -2.20
N THR A 172 -11.69 -0.49 -0.95
CA THR A 172 -11.79 -1.42 0.18
C THR A 172 -12.88 -2.47 -0.09
N LEU A 173 -12.54 -3.73 0.16
CA LEU A 173 -13.46 -4.85 0.15
C LEU A 173 -14.09 -5.00 1.54
N THR A 174 -15.37 -4.66 1.65
CA THR A 174 -16.14 -4.73 2.90
C THR A 174 -17.06 -5.94 2.98
N ASP A 175 -17.42 -6.52 1.84
CA ASP A 175 -18.32 -7.68 1.74
C ASP A 175 -17.79 -8.68 0.71
N TRP A 176 -17.23 -9.78 1.22
CA TRP A 176 -16.68 -10.87 0.41
C TRP A 176 -17.77 -11.65 -0.32
N HIS A 177 -18.91 -11.87 0.33
CA HIS A 177 -19.98 -12.69 -0.25
C HIS A 177 -20.62 -11.94 -1.41
N ALA A 178 -21.03 -10.68 -1.20
CA ALA A 178 -21.61 -9.86 -2.26
C ALA A 178 -20.66 -9.70 -3.46
N ARG A 179 -19.35 -9.65 -3.23
CA ARG A 179 -18.35 -9.48 -4.29
C ARG A 179 -18.16 -10.73 -5.16
N PHE A 180 -18.27 -11.94 -4.58
CA PHE A 180 -17.88 -13.19 -5.24
C PHE A 180 -18.99 -14.25 -5.33
N ALA A 181 -20.22 -13.95 -4.90
CA ALA A 181 -21.33 -14.91 -4.93
C ALA A 181 -21.72 -15.42 -6.34
N LYS A 182 -21.27 -14.74 -7.41
CA LYS A 182 -21.55 -15.07 -8.82
C LYS A 182 -20.29 -15.33 -9.66
N ALA A 183 -19.12 -15.39 -9.01
CA ALA A 183 -17.84 -15.60 -9.68
C ALA A 183 -17.72 -17.03 -10.20
#